data_AF-A0A420EE07-F1
#
_entry.id   AF-A0A420EE07-F1
#
_cell.length_a   1.000
_cell.length_b   1.000
_cell.length_c   1.000
_cell.angle_alpha   90.00
_cell.angle_beta   90.00
_cell.angle_gamma   90.00
#
_symmetry.space_group_name_H-M   'P 1'
#
loop_
_entity.id
_entity.type
_entity.pdbx_description
1 polymer ?
#
loop_
_entity_poly.entity_id
_entity_poly.type
_entity_poly.pdbx_seq_one_letter_code
_entity_poly.pdbx_strand_id
1 'polypeptide(L)' 'MEQLKREGWKVRSQYSPLAFDKGIDFDSYELVLGSSTLYMQWDNWFEWKLSGPPTFIEQLKQRFEL' A
#
# COMPACT_ATOMS: atom_id res chain seq x y z
N MET A 1 -5.98 -4.34 -2.60
CA MET A 1 -5.52 -5.05 -1.40
C MET A 1 -5.77 -6.55 -1.41
N GLU A 2 -7.01 -7.03 -1.60
CA GLU A 2 -7.31 -8.48 -1.57
C GLU A 2 -6.51 -9.30 -2.59
N GLN A 3 -6.22 -8.74 -3.77
CA GLN A 3 -5.40 -9.42 -4.77
C GLN A 3 -3.94 -9.60 -4.33
N LEU A 4 -3.34 -8.57 -3.71
CA LEU A 4 -1.97 -8.66 -3.15
C LEU A 4 -1.90 -9.70 -2.04
N LYS A 5 -2.92 -9.78 -1.16
CA LYS A 5 -2.99 -10.82 -0.14
C LYS A 5 -3.02 -12.23 -0.75
N ARG A 6 -3.77 -12.44 -1.84
CA ARG A 6 -3.79 -13.72 -2.59
C ARG A 6 -2.44 -14.07 -3.21
N GLU A 7 -1.61 -13.08 -3.52
CA GLU A 7 -0.24 -13.25 -4.01
C GLU A 7 0.80 -13.47 -2.89
N GLY A 8 0.34 -13.55 -1.64
CA GLY A 8 1.19 -13.82 -0.49
C GLY A 8 1.72 -12.58 0.22
N TRP A 9 1.33 -11.37 -0.21
CA TRP A 9 1.64 -10.16 0.53
C TRP A 9 0.94 -10.15 1.89
N LYS A 10 1.70 -9.87 2.94
CA LYS A 10 1.18 -9.77 4.31
C LYS A 10 1.21 -8.33 4.77
N VAL A 11 0.16 -7.88 5.44
CA VAL A 11 0.17 -6.59 6.13
C VAL A 11 1.09 -6.72 7.34
N ARG A 12 2.22 -6.02 7.32
CA ARG A 12 3.16 -5.94 8.44
C ARG A 12 2.71 -4.89 9.44
N SER A 13 2.31 -3.72 8.95
CA SER A 13 1.76 -2.64 9.73
C SER A 13 0.75 -1.85 8.90
N GLN A 14 -0.14 -1.12 9.57
CA GLN A 14 -1.09 -0.23 8.93
C GLN A 14 -1.42 0.93 9.85
N TYR A 15 -1.87 2.04 9.28
CA TYR A 15 -2.47 3.12 10.05
C TYR A 15 -3.62 2.57 10.90
N SER A 16 -3.69 3.05 12.15
CA SER A 16 -4.53 2.47 13.21
C SER A 16 -5.97 2.28 12.71
N PRO A 17 -6.52 1.05 12.75
CA PRO A 17 -7.91 0.82 12.35
C PRO A 17 -8.93 1.60 13.20
N LEU A 18 -8.52 2.10 14.37
CA LEU A 18 -9.36 2.87 15.29
C LEU A 18 -9.17 4.38 15.15
N ALA A 19 -8.29 4.83 14.26
CA ALA A 19 -8.11 6.26 14.02
C ALA A 19 -9.35 6.82 13.31
N PHE A 20 -9.91 7.89 13.88
CA PHE A 20 -11.13 8.53 13.39
C PHE A 20 -10.98 9.05 11.96
N ASP A 21 -9.78 9.45 11.56
CA ASP A 21 -9.43 10.03 10.27
C ASP A 21 -8.96 9.00 9.23
N LYS A 22 -8.96 7.70 9.58
CA LYS A 22 -8.53 6.63 8.68
C LYS A 22 -9.40 6.59 7.42
N GLY A 23 -8.77 6.75 6.27
CA GLY A 23 -9.44 6.77 4.97
C GLY A 23 -10.29 8.03 4.71
N ILE A 24 -10.14 9.06 5.57
CA ILE A 24 -10.77 10.38 5.40
C ILE A 24 -9.70 11.44 5.16
N ASP A 25 -8.70 11.54 6.03
CA ASP A 25 -7.56 12.46 5.85
C ASP A 25 -6.26 11.70 5.58
N PHE A 26 -6.15 10.47 6.11
CA PHE A 26 -4.93 9.68 6.01
C PHE A 26 -5.20 8.17 6.04
N ASP A 27 -4.45 7.41 5.26
CA ASP A 27 -4.31 5.97 5.46
C ASP A 27 -2.91 5.48 5.06
N SER A 28 -2.44 4.40 5.66
CA SER A 28 -1.20 3.76 5.24
C SER A 28 -1.17 2.26 5.51
N TYR A 29 -0.45 1.55 4.65
CA TYR A 29 -0.20 0.13 4.76
C TYR A 29 1.27 -0.16 4.44
N GLU A 30 1.88 -1.02 5.25
CA GLU A 30 3.16 -1.66 4.96
C GLU A 30 2.90 -3.13 4.66
N LEU A 31 3.19 -3.53 3.42
CA LEU A 31 3.06 -4.91 2.97
C LEU A 31 4.43 -5.54 2.79
N VAL A 32 4.54 -6.82 3.13
CA VAL A 32 5.79 -7.60 2.96
C VAL A 32 5.55 -8.87 2.15
N LEU A 33 6.50 -9.19 1.28
CA LEU A 33 6.58 -10.45 0.53
C LEU A 33 8.06 -10.89 0.46
N GLY A 34 8.42 -11.90 1.25
CA GLY A 34 9.83 -12.31 1.37
C GLY A 34 10.69 -11.18 1.94
N SER A 35 11.68 -10.73 1.17
CA SER A 35 12.54 -9.57 1.50
C SER A 35 12.02 -8.24 0.95
N SER A 36 10.94 -8.25 0.17
CA SER A 36 10.36 -7.06 -0.44
C SER A 36 9.37 -6.38 0.50
N THR A 37 9.41 -5.06 0.56
CA THR A 37 8.47 -4.23 1.32
C THR A 37 7.82 -3.21 0.39
N LEU A 38 6.49 -3.12 0.42
CA LEU A 38 5.70 -2.11 -0.27
C LEU A 38 5.04 -1.21 0.78
N TYR A 39 5.23 0.09 0.64
CA TYR A 39 4.52 1.11 1.38
C TYR A 39 3.45 1.72 0.49
N MET A 40 2.22 1.74 1.00
CA MET A 40 1.09 2.41 0.39
C MET A 40 0.63 3.49 1.35
N GLN A 41 0.60 4.73 0.89
CA GLN A 41 0.14 5.87 1.68
C GLN A 41 -0.92 6.60 0.88
N TRP A 42 -1.95 7.04 1.57
CA TRP A 42 -3.01 7.89 1.06
C TRP A 42 -3.13 9.09 1.96
N ASP A 43 -3.28 10.25 1.37
CA ASP A 43 -3.72 11.44 2.06
C ASP A 43 -4.68 12.22 1.16
N ASN A 44 -5.48 13.09 1.77
CA ASN A 44 -6.48 13.89 1.06
C ASN A 44 -5.89 15.01 0.18
N TRP A 45 -4.56 15.14 0.09
CA TRP A 45 -3.88 16.17 -0.72
C TRP A 45 -3.21 15.59 -1.98
N PHE A 46 -2.70 14.36 -1.91
CA PHE A 46 -1.84 13.74 -2.92
C PHE A 46 -2.41 12.45 -3.52
N GLU A 47 -3.67 12.13 -3.24
CA GLU A 47 -4.34 10.91 -3.66
C GLU A 47 -3.57 9.69 -3.16
N TRP A 48 -2.59 9.12 -3.88
CA TRP A 48 -1.86 7.94 -3.43
C TRP A 48 -0.35 8.04 -3.66
N LYS A 49 0.44 7.53 -2.70
CA LYS A 49 1.89 7.34 -2.82
C LYS A 49 2.25 5.87 -2.62
N LEU A 50 2.91 5.30 -3.63
CA LEU A 50 3.50 3.97 -3.57
C LEU A 50 5.02 4.07 -3.44
N SER A 51 5.61 3.27 -2.57
CA SER A 51 7.07 3.22 -2.37
C SER A 51 7.52 1.79 -2.06
N GLY A 52 8.70 1.40 -2.53
CA GLY A 52 9.15 0.01 -2.54
C GLY A 52 10.09 -0.27 -3.71
N PRO A 53 10.41 -1.55 -3.98
CA PRO A 53 11.28 -1.92 -5.10
C PRO A 53 10.76 -1.35 -6.44
N PRO A 54 11.61 -0.65 -7.23
CA PRO A 54 11.17 0.01 -8.46
C PRO A 54 10.47 -0.94 -9.44
N THR A 55 11.05 -2.13 -9.63
CA THR A 55 10.50 -3.18 -10.49
C THR A 55 9.09 -3.59 -10.08
N PHE A 56 8.80 -3.62 -8.79
CA PHE A 56 7.48 -3.96 -8.28
C PHE A 56 6.49 -2.81 -8.42
N ILE A 57 6.92 -1.57 -8.17
CA ILE A 57 6.08 -0.39 -8.42
C ILE A 57 5.69 -0.31 -9.89
N GLU A 58 6.63 -0.53 -10.82
CA GLU A 58 6.37 -0.52 -12.25
C GLU A 58 5.36 -1.61 -12.65
N GLN A 59 5.48 -2.82 -12.09
CA GLN A 59 4.51 -3.89 -12.28
C GLN A 59 3.11 -3.52 -11.77
N LEU A 60 3.03 -2.90 -10.60
CA LEU A 60 1.75 -2.44 -10.04
C LEU A 60 1.12 -1.37 -10.94
N LYS A 61 1.90 -0.40 -11.42
CA LYS A 61 1.42 0.64 -12.35
C LYS A 61 0.85 0.07 -13.63
N GLN A 62 1.57 -0.86 -14.26
CA GLN A 62 1.10 -1.51 -15.49
C GLN A 62 -0.17 -2.34 -15.26
N ARG A 63 -0.27 -3.01 -14.13
CA ARG A 63 -1.37 -3.95 -13.86
C ARG A 63 -2.64 -3.28 -13.37
N PHE A 64 -2.52 -2.18 -12.64
CA PHE A 64 -3.64 -1.46 -12.03
C PHE A 64 -3.92 -0.10 -12.68
N GLU A 65 -3.24 0.21 -13.78
CA GLU A 65 -3.40 1.47 -14.54
C GLU A 65 -3.24 2.71 -13.65
N LEU A 66 -2.22 2.69 -12.78
CA LEU A 66 -1.88 3.75 -11.83
C LEU A 66 -0.91 4.80 -12.41
#